data_AF-A0A925KPW4-F1
#
_entry.id   AF-A0A925KPW4-F1
#
_cell.length_a   1.000
_cell.length_b   1.000
_cell.length_c   1.000
_cell.angle_alpha   90.00
_cell.angle_beta   90.00
_cell.angle_gamma   90.00
#
_symmetry.space_group_name_H-M   'P 1'
#
loop_
_entity.id
_entity.type
_entity.pdbx_description
1 polymer ?
#
loop_
_entity_poly.entity_id
_entity_poly.type
_entity_poly.pdbx_seq_one_letter_code
_entity_poly.pdbx_strand_id
1 'polypeptide(L)'
;MSKKIRYANEPLGDLKVVPAFLPSPDELAFREEGVKITLALSRKSVEFFKIEAEKHHTQYQRMIRRLLDAYADAHSQPRSRHPGGATRKPTVD
;
A
#
# COMPACT_ATOMS: atom_id res chain seq x y z
N MET A 1 -22.21 -25.68 -20.45
CA MET A 1 -23.51 -25.17 -20.93
C MET A 1 -23.52 -23.64 -20.83
N SER A 2 -23.20 -22.93 -21.90
CA SER A 2 -23.22 -21.46 -21.92
C SER A 2 -24.56 -20.99 -22.50
N LYS A 3 -25.52 -20.67 -21.64
CA LYS A 3 -26.78 -20.04 -22.07
C LYS A 3 -26.47 -18.60 -22.50
N LYS A 4 -26.71 -18.25 -23.76
CA LYS A 4 -26.55 -16.87 -24.24
C LYS A 4 -27.60 -15.98 -23.57
N ILE A 5 -27.14 -15.00 -22.79
CA ILE A 5 -28.01 -13.97 -22.21
C ILE A 5 -28.56 -13.13 -23.37
N ARG A 6 -29.89 -13.03 -23.49
CA ARG A 6 -30.57 -12.16 -24.45
C ARG A 6 -31.12 -10.98 -23.68
N TYR A 7 -30.57 -9.80 -23.94
CA TYR A 7 -31.07 -8.55 -23.39
C TYR A 7 -32.24 -8.06 -24.25
N ALA A 8 -33.28 -7.55 -23.61
CA ALA A 8 -34.40 -6.86 -24.24
C ALA A 8 -34.40 -5.39 -23.77
N ASN A 9 -34.91 -4.48 -24.62
CA ASN A 9 -34.97 -3.05 -24.33
C ASN A 9 -36.11 -2.73 -23.35
N GLU A 10 -35.98 -3.23 -22.12
CA GLU A 10 -36.94 -2.98 -21.03
C GLU A 10 -36.62 -1.65 -20.32
N PRO A 11 -37.64 -0.96 -19.77
CA PRO A 11 -37.43 0.28 -19.04
C PRO A 11 -36.60 0.05 -17.76
N LEU A 12 -35.50 0.78 -17.63
CA LEU A 12 -34.46 0.62 -16.59
C LEU A 12 -34.85 1.11 -15.18
N GLY A 13 -36.13 1.41 -14.94
CA GLY A 13 -36.63 1.94 -13.66
C GLY A 13 -36.03 3.32 -13.30
N ASP A 14 -36.01 3.63 -12.00
CA ASP A 14 -35.49 4.90 -11.48
C ASP A 14 -33.96 4.89 -11.41
N LEU A 15 -33.33 5.47 -12.44
CA LEU A 15 -31.88 5.62 -12.52
C LEU A 15 -31.40 6.72 -11.55
N LYS A 16 -30.46 6.37 -10.67
CA LYS A 16 -29.73 7.36 -9.85
C LYS A 16 -28.36 7.64 -10.46
N VAL A 17 -28.09 8.91 -10.74
CA VAL A 17 -26.76 9.35 -11.18
C VAL A 17 -25.80 9.27 -10.01
N VAL A 18 -24.85 8.35 -10.08
CA VAL A 18 -23.77 8.26 -9.10
C VAL A 18 -22.58 9.05 -9.64
N PRO A 19 -22.03 10.02 -8.89
CA PRO A 19 -20.80 10.69 -9.30
C PRO A 19 -19.67 9.68 -9.42
N ALA A 20 -18.72 9.91 -10.32
CA ALA A 20 -17.56 9.04 -10.49
C ALA A 20 -16.76 9.00 -9.17
N PHE A 21 -16.88 7.89 -8.44
CA PHE A 21 -16.28 7.68 -7.12
C PHE A 21 -15.10 6.71 -7.16
N LEU A 22 -14.86 6.08 -8.31
CA LEU A 22 -13.75 5.16 -8.45
C LEU A 22 -12.46 5.95 -8.60
N PRO A 23 -11.44 5.66 -7.77
CA PRO A 23 -10.11 6.19 -8.00
C PRO A 23 -9.64 5.80 -9.40
N SER A 24 -8.80 6.64 -10.00
CA SER A 24 -8.17 6.33 -11.27
C SER A 24 -7.39 5.01 -11.17
N PRO A 25 -7.22 4.27 -12.28
CA PRO A 25 -6.44 3.02 -12.27
C PRO A 25 -5.04 3.16 -11.65
N ASP A 26 -4.42 4.33 -11.78
CA ASP A 26 -3.10 4.62 -11.20
C ASP A 26 -3.15 4.78 -9.67
N GLU A 27 -4.21 5.39 -9.14
CA GLU A 27 -4.47 5.49 -7.70
C GLU A 27 -4.85 4.13 -7.09
N LEU A 28 -5.51 3.26 -7.87
CA LEU A 28 -5.76 1.86 -7.50
C LEU A 28 -4.48 1.03 -7.47
N ALA A 29 -3.51 1.37 -8.32
CA ALA A 29 -2.25 0.65 -8.47
C ALA A 29 -1.12 1.28 -7.64
N PHE A 30 -1.38 1.61 -6.36
CA PHE A 30 -0.39 2.17 -5.45
C PHE A 30 0.90 1.33 -5.45
N ARG A 31 2.02 1.93 -5.88
CA ARG A 31 3.35 1.33 -5.86
C ARG A 31 4.13 1.95 -4.70
N GLU A 32 4.51 1.15 -3.72
CA GLU A 32 5.47 1.58 -2.68
C GLU A 32 6.79 2.01 -3.37
N GLU A 33 7.27 3.22 -3.06
CA GLU A 33 8.59 3.69 -3.50
C GLU A 33 9.69 2.84 -2.85
N GLY A 34 10.32 1.96 -3.64
CA GLY A 34 11.32 1.03 -3.15
C GLY A 34 12.75 1.49 -3.46
N VAL A 35 13.57 1.68 -2.43
CA VAL A 35 15.03 1.84 -2.58
C VAL A 35 15.69 0.47 -2.66
N LYS A 36 16.42 0.20 -3.74
CA LYS A 36 17.15 -1.06 -3.91
C LYS A 36 18.53 -0.97 -3.27
N ILE A 37 18.83 -1.91 -2.38
CA ILE A 37 20.13 -2.07 -1.75
C ILE A 37 20.62 -3.52 -1.91
N THR A 38 21.93 -3.74 -1.78
CA THR A 38 22.52 -5.08 -1.68
C THR A 38 22.90 -5.34 -0.23
N LEU A 39 22.32 -6.39 0.37
CA LEU A 39 22.55 -6.80 1.76
C LEU A 39 22.89 -8.29 1.79
N ALA A 40 23.94 -8.66 2.54
CA ALA A 40 24.26 -10.06 2.80
C ALA A 40 23.38 -10.59 3.96
N LEU A 41 22.69 -11.70 3.74
CA LEU A 41 21.89 -12.39 4.74
C LEU A 41 22.47 -13.78 5.03
N SER A 42 22.27 -14.29 6.24
CA SER A 42 22.69 -15.64 6.59
C SER A 42 21.90 -16.68 5.78
N ARG A 43 22.55 -17.82 5.46
CA ARG A 43 21.89 -18.94 4.77
C ARG A 43 20.64 -19.43 5.53
N LYS A 44 20.75 -19.55 6.86
CA LYS A 44 19.66 -19.94 7.75
C LYS A 44 18.44 -19.02 7.60
N SER A 45 18.66 -17.70 7.61
CA SER A 45 17.58 -16.72 7.46
C SER A 45 16.90 -16.84 6.10
N VAL A 46 17.67 -17.00 5.03
CA VAL A 46 17.12 -17.12 3.66
C VAL A 46 16.30 -18.41 3.51
N GLU A 47 16.79 -19.54 4.03
CA GLU A 47 16.07 -20.82 3.98
C GLU A 47 14.74 -20.76 4.74
N PHE A 48 14.72 -20.13 5.92
CA PHE A 48 13.48 -19.92 6.69
C PHE A 48 12.42 -19.18 5.85
N PHE A 49 12.77 -18.05 5.24
CA PHE A 49 11.81 -17.27 4.46
C PHE A 49 11.39 -17.97 3.17
N LYS A 50 12.24 -18.81 2.56
CA LYS A 50 11.82 -19.62 1.40
C LYS A 50 10.73 -20.61 1.77
N ILE A 51 10.93 -21.36 2.86
CA ILE A 51 9.96 -22.35 3.35
C ILE A 51 8.63 -21.68 3.70
N GLU A 52 8.66 -20.55 4.41
CA GLU A 52 7.42 -19.84 4.76
C GLU A 52 6.75 -19.24 3.51
N ALA A 53 7.51 -18.68 2.57
CA ALA A 53 6.94 -18.08 1.37
C ALA A 53 6.21 -19.11 0.48
N GLU A 54 6.71 -20.34 0.41
CA GLU A 54 6.03 -21.44 -0.29
C GLU A 54 4.68 -21.77 0.35
N LYS A 55 4.60 -21.84 1.69
CA LYS A 55 3.35 -22.11 2.42
C LYS A 55 2.31 -21.02 2.22
N HIS A 56 2.74 -19.75 2.15
CA HIS A 56 1.86 -18.58 2.02
C HIS A 56 1.68 -18.11 0.58
N HIS A 57 2.13 -18.89 -0.41
CA HIS A 57 2.05 -18.59 -1.84
C HIS A 57 2.53 -17.16 -2.20
N THR A 58 3.68 -16.77 -1.63
CA THR A 58 4.25 -15.44 -1.82
C THR A 58 5.73 -15.50 -2.16
N GLN A 59 6.34 -14.33 -2.38
CA GLN A 59 7.79 -14.22 -2.62
C GLN A 59 8.52 -14.01 -1.29
N TYR A 60 9.58 -14.76 -1.02
CA TYR A 60 10.36 -14.63 0.21
C TYR A 60 10.92 -13.22 0.43
N GLN A 61 11.26 -12.51 -0.66
CA GLN A 61 11.71 -11.11 -0.61
C GLN A 61 10.62 -10.16 -0.08
N ARG A 62 9.34 -10.48 -0.30
CA ARG A 62 8.22 -9.68 0.25
C ARG A 62 8.17 -9.82 1.76
N MET A 63 8.37 -11.04 2.28
CA MET A 63 8.40 -11.28 3.73
C MET A 63 9.59 -10.57 4.39
N ILE A 64 10.78 -10.63 3.77
CA ILE A 64 11.97 -9.93 4.28
C ILE A 64 11.73 -8.41 4.33
N ARG A 65 11.17 -7.82 3.27
CA ARG A 65 10.83 -6.39 3.23
C ARG A 65 9.88 -6.01 4.37
N ARG A 66 8.78 -6.75 4.53
CA ARG A 66 7.79 -6.48 5.60
C ARG A 66 8.38 -6.63 6.99
N LEU A 67 9.32 -7.55 7.20
CA LEU A 67 10.03 -7.65 8.48
C LEU A 67 10.88 -6.41 8.74
N LEU A 68 11.61 -5.92 7.75
CA LEU A 68 12.44 -4.71 7.88
C LEU A 68 11.58 -3.47 8.14
N ASP A 69 10.46 -3.33 7.43
CA ASP A 69 9.50 -2.23 7.64
C ASP A 69 8.95 -2.28 9.07
N ALA A 70 8.44 -3.45 9.51
CA ALA A 70 7.89 -3.61 10.86
C ALA A 70 8.92 -3.35 11.97
N TYR A 71 10.18 -3.75 11.74
CA TYR A 71 11.27 -3.46 12.66
C TYR A 71 11.57 -1.95 12.72
N ALA A 72 11.65 -1.29 11.56
CA ALA A 72 11.86 0.15 11.49
C ALA A 72 10.71 0.93 12.15
N ASP A 73 9.46 0.55 11.92
CA ASP A 73 8.28 1.15 12.53
C ASP A 73 8.29 1.00 14.07
N ALA A 74 8.64 -0.19 14.56
CA ALA A 74 8.70 -0.46 16.00
C ALA A 74 9.82 0.32 16.72
N HIS A 75 10.92 0.64 16.03
CA HIS A 75 12.11 1.27 16.60
C HIS A 75 12.33 2.73 16.18
N SER A 76 11.54 3.23 15.23
CA SER A 76 11.44 4.65 14.94
C SER A 76 10.54 5.29 16.00
N GLN A 77 11.14 5.55 17.16
CA GLN A 77 10.59 6.55 18.08
C GLN A 77 10.26 7.81 17.26
N PRO A 78 9.09 8.47 17.46
CA PRO A 78 8.93 9.81 16.95
C PRO A 78 10.00 10.65 17.64
N ARG A 79 11.11 10.90 16.95
CA ARG A 79 12.14 11.83 17.41
C ARG A 79 11.42 13.16 17.55
N SER A 80 11.03 13.47 18.78
CA SER A 80 10.52 14.76 19.24
C SER A 80 9.55 15.44 18.28
N ARG A 81 8.25 15.42 18.60
CA ARG A 81 7.45 16.63 18.43
C ARG A 81 8.26 17.77 19.07
N HIS A 82 8.86 18.62 18.27
CA HIS A 82 9.35 19.92 18.72
C HIS A 82 8.13 20.85 18.69
N PRO A 83 7.57 21.27 19.84
CA PRO A 83 6.65 22.40 19.87
C PRO A 83 7.54 23.64 19.93
N GLY A 84 7.88 24.23 18.78
CA GLY A 84 8.83 25.34 18.76
C GLY A 84 8.79 26.12 17.47
N GLY A 85 7.82 27.01 17.33
CA GLY A 85 7.73 27.89 16.18
C GLY A 85 6.57 28.88 16.23
N ALA A 86 6.20 29.36 17.42
CA ALA A 86 5.38 30.56 17.52
C ALA A 86 6.30 31.79 17.39
N THR A 87 6.40 32.36 16.19
CA THR A 87 7.03 33.68 15.97
C THR A 87 6.23 34.53 15.00
N ARG A 88 5.36 35.36 15.60
CA ARG A 88 5.01 36.76 15.32
C ARG A 88 4.74 37.19 13.86
N LYS A 89 3.50 37.65 13.63
CA LYS A 89 3.09 38.52 12.51
C LYS A 89 3.92 39.82 12.50
N PRO A 90 4.36 40.33 11.33
CA PRO A 90 4.70 41.73 11.21
C PRO A 90 3.43 42.54 10.94
N THR A 91 3.15 43.49 11.82
CA THR A 91 2.33 44.66 11.52
C THR A 91 3.19 45.58 10.64
N VAL A 92 2.63 46.08 9.54
CA VAL A 92 3.18 47.22 8.81
C VAL A 92 2.04 48.22 8.63
N ASP A 93 2.34 49.46 9.01
CA ASP A 93 1.50 50.66 8.86
C ASP A 93 0.98 50.89 7.44
#